data_AF-A0A534KWD3-F1
#
_entry.id   AF-A0A534KWD3-F1
#
_cell.length_a   1.000
_cell.length_b   1.000
_cell.length_c   1.000
_cell.angle_alpha   90.00
_cell.angle_beta   90.00
_cell.angle_gamma   90.00
#
_symmetry.space_group_name_H-M   'P 1'
#
loop_
_entity.id
_entity.type
_entity.pdbx_description
1 polymer ?
#
loop_
_entity_poly.entity_id
_entity_poly.type
_entity_poly.pdbx_seq_one_letter_code
_entity_poly.pdbx_strand_id
1 'polypeptide(L)' 'MPLALEPGSLVTISFPFTDLTAVKRRPALILIVQGEDLVVCGVTSKISRHRDAIPLDDRGMAE' A
#
# COMPACT_ATOMS: atom_id res chain seq x y z
N MET A 1 -12.92 -14.77 -7.02
CA MET A 1 -11.64 -14.73 -7.76
C MET A 1 -10.58 -14.30 -6.77
N PRO A 2 -9.46 -15.03 -6.60
CA PRO A 2 -8.35 -14.48 -5.84
C PRO A 2 -7.95 -13.16 -6.52
N LEU A 3 -7.72 -12.11 -5.73
CA LEU A 3 -7.15 -10.88 -6.26
C LEU A 3 -5.81 -11.27 -6.92
N ALA A 4 -5.66 -11.06 -8.22
CA ALA A 4 -4.37 -11.20 -8.85
C ALA A 4 -3.47 -10.12 -8.25
N LEU A 5 -2.53 -10.53 -7.39
CA LEU A 5 -1.57 -9.61 -6.78
C LEU A 5 -0.47 -9.38 -7.79
N GLU A 6 -0.41 -8.17 -8.34
CA GLU A 6 0.60 -7.76 -9.31
C GLU A 6 1.18 -6.39 -8.97
N PRO A 7 2.41 -6.07 -9.41
CA PRO A 7 2.95 -4.72 -9.30
C PRO A 7 1.98 -3.68 -9.85
N GLY A 8 1.76 -2.60 -9.10
CA GLY A 8 0.76 -1.58 -9.41
C GLY A 8 -0.60 -1.79 -8.75
N SER A 9 -0.87 -2.97 -8.19
CA SER A 9 -2.10 -3.20 -7.43
C SER A 9 -2.12 -2.40 -6.12
N LEU A 10 -3.24 -1.70 -5.86
CA LEU A 10 -3.52 -1.07 -4.57
C LEU A 10 -4.34 -2.03 -3.70
N VAL A 11 -3.74 -2.50 -2.60
CA VAL A 11 -4.35 -3.48 -1.71
C VAL A 11 -4.42 -2.97 -0.27
N THR A 12 -5.26 -3.61 0.55
CA THR A 12 -5.29 -3.36 1.98
C THR A 12 -4.58 -4.48 2.72
N ILE A 13 -3.55 -4.14 3.50
CA ILE A 13 -2.77 -5.10 4.29
C ILE A 13 -3.05 -4.94 5.80
N SER A 14 -2.98 -6.05 6.52
CA SER A 14 -2.94 -6.06 7.98
C SER A 14 -1.55 -5.67 8.45
N PHE A 15 -1.42 -4.49 9.06
CA PHE A 15 -0.17 -3.98 9.60
C PHE A 15 -0.28 -3.82 11.12
N PRO A 16 0.50 -4.57 11.91
CA PRO A 16 0.45 -4.48 13.36
C PRO A 16 0.96 -3.12 13.84
N PHE A 17 0.50 -2.69 15.01
CA PHE A 17 1.22 -1.65 15.73
C PHE A 17 2.57 -2.17 16.23
N THR A 18 3.51 -1.25 16.45
CA THR A 18 4.86 -1.59 16.97
C THR A 18 4.79 -2.33 18.31
N ASP A 19 3.77 -2.05 19.12
CA ASP A 19 3.52 -2.70 20.41
C ASP A 19 2.70 -4.00 20.32
N LEU A 20 2.32 -4.42 19.10
CA LEU A 20 1.52 -5.61 18.80
C LEU A 20 0.14 -5.66 19.47
N THR A 21 -0.35 -4.56 20.05
CA THR A 21 -1.62 -4.52 20.80
C THR A 21 -2.85 -4.62 19.90
N ALA A 22 -2.71 -4.20 18.64
CA ALA A 22 -3.78 -4.23 17.66
C ALA A 22 -3.23 -4.29 16.24
N VAL A 23 -4.13 -4.61 15.30
CA VAL A 23 -3.84 -4.65 13.87
C VAL A 23 -4.64 -3.56 13.17
N LYS A 24 -3.97 -2.78 12.33
CA LYS A 24 -4.62 -1.80 11.45
C LYS A 24 -4.62 -2.32 10.03
N ARG A 25 -5.73 -2.09 9.33
CA ARG A 25 -5.77 -2.21 7.87
C ARG A 25 -5.20 -0.96 7.25
N ARG A 26 -4.11 -1.09 6.48
CA ARG A 26 -3.45 0.03 5.81
C ARG A 26 -3.41 -0.20 4.30
N PRO A 27 -3.68 0.82 3.47
CA PRO A 27 -3.49 0.70 2.04
C PRO A 27 -2.00 0.61 1.71
N ALA A 28 -1.66 -0.18 0.70
CA ALA A 28 -0.30 -0.34 0.20
C ALA A 28 -0.32 -0.63 -1.30
N LEU A 29 0.64 -0.04 -2.02
CA LEU A 29 0.89 -0.31 -3.43
C LEU A 29 1.90 -1.45 -3.56
N ILE A 30 1.58 -2.47 -4.34
CA ILE A 30 2.53 -3.57 -4.63
C ILE A 30 3.59 -3.08 -5.60
N LEU A 31 4.87 -3.26 -5.23
CA LEU A 31 6.02 -2.91 -6.07
C LEU A 31 6.65 -4.15 -6.71
N ILE A 32 6.79 -5.23 -5.94
CA ILE A 32 7.42 -6.49 -6.36
C ILE A 32 6.61 -7.65 -5.79
N VAL A 33 6.41 -8.69 -6.60
CA VAL A 33 5.82 -9.96 -6.20
C VAL A 33 6.87 -11.05 -6.39
N GLN A 34 7.15 -11.81 -5.34
CA GLN A 34 8.10 -12.92 -5.37
C GLN A 34 7.52 -14.13 -4.63
N GLY A 35 6.80 -14.98 -5.36
CA GLY A 35 6.06 -16.09 -4.74
C GLY A 35 5.00 -15.55 -3.78
N GLU A 36 5.11 -15.91 -2.50
CA GLU A 36 4.22 -15.44 -1.42
C GLU A 36 4.66 -14.11 -0.81
N ASP A 37 5.89 -13.65 -1.11
CA ASP A 37 6.45 -12.43 -0.56
C ASP A 37 6.13 -11.21 -1.43
N LEU A 38 5.85 -10.08 -0.78
CA LEU A 38 5.52 -8.82 -1.43
C LEU A 38 6.41 -7.69 -0.90
N VAL A 39 6.99 -6.92 -1.81
CA VAL A 39 7.55 -5.59 -1.47
C VAL A 39 6.49 -4.56 -1.79
N VAL A 40 6.15 -3.73 -0.80
CA VAL A 40 5.04 -2.77 -0.90
C VAL A 40 5.47 -1.36 -0.48
N CYS A 41 4.83 -0.35 -1.04
CA CYS A 41 4.89 1.03 -0.57
C CYS A 41 3.63 1.34 0.25
N GLY A 42 3.80 1.76 1.51
CA GLY A 42 2.67 2.13 2.37
C GLY A 42 2.01 3.43 1.91
N VAL A 43 0.67 3.45 1.85
CA VAL A 43 -0.11 4.64 1.49
C VAL A 43 -0.74 5.23 2.76
N THR A 44 -0.75 6.57 2.84
CA THR A 44 -1.30 7.29 4.00
C THR A 44 -2.01 8.56 3.56
N SER A 45 -3.14 8.87 4.18
CA SER A 45 -3.84 10.15 4.01
C SER A 45 -3.20 11.29 4.79
N LYS A 46 -2.29 10.97 5.74
CA LYS A 46 -1.49 11.99 6.43
C LYS A 46 -0.41 12.49 5.49
N ILE A 47 -0.62 13.69 4.97
CA ILE A 47 0.37 14.41 4.15
C ILE A 47 1.65 14.57 4.97
N SER A 48 2.74 14.02 4.45
CA SER A 48 4.07 14.16 5.04
C SER A 48 4.93 15.07 4.15
N ARG A 49 5.93 15.74 4.74
CA ARG A 49 6.96 16.48 4.00
C ARG A 49 8.20 15.62 3.73
N HIS A 50 8.06 14.29 3.74
CA HIS A 50 9.17 13.42 3.40
C HIS A 50 9.59 13.62 1.94
N ARG A 51 10.90 13.66 1.70
CA ARG A 51 11.51 13.82 0.38
C ARG A 51 10.96 12.83 -0.64
N ASP A 52 10.73 11.59 -0.20
CA ASP A 52 10.37 10.48 -1.08
C ASP A 52 8.86 10.24 -1.12
N ALA A 53 8.05 11.15 -0.55
CA ALA A 53 6.60 11.05 -0.61
C ALA A 53 6.10 11.37 -2.03
N ILE A 54 5.37 10.43 -2.62
CA ILE A 54 4.73 10.58 -3.92
C ILE A 54 3.24 10.91 -3.71
N PRO A 55 2.75 12.07 -4.14
CA PRO A 55 1.32 12.40 -4.08
C PRO A 55 0.50 11.43 -4.94
N LEU A 56 -0.60 10.94 -4.38
CA LEU A 56 -1.62 10.21 -5.10
C LEU A 56 -2.85 11.12 -5.22
N ASP A 57 -3.17 11.52 -6.44
CA ASP A 57 -4.36 12.28 -6.79
C ASP A 57 -5.18 11.55 -7.86
N ASP A 58 -6.36 12.08 -8.14
CA ASP A 58 -7.35 11.52 -9.07
C ASP A 58 -7.06 11.84 -10.54
N ARG A 59 -5.98 12.56 -10.84
CA ARG A 59 -5.70 13.02 -12.20
C ARG A 59 -5.32 11.83 -13.08
N GLY A 60 -6.12 11.59 -14.12
CA GLY A 60 -5.86 10.53 -15.10
C GLY A 60 -6.37 9.15 -14.69
N MET A 61 -7.23 9.05 -13.67
CA MET A 61 -8.00 7.83 -13.44
C MET A 61 -8.90 7.56 -14.66
N ALA A 62 -8.87 6.32 -15.18
CA ALA A 62 -9.79 5.87 -16.21
C ALA A 62 -11.23 5.85 -15.64
N GLU A 63 -12.18 6.26 -16.46
CA GLU A 63 -13.61 6.29 -16.14
C GLU A 63 -14.21 4.88 -15.96
#